data_AF-A0A382HW57-F1
#
_entry.id   AF-A0A382HW57-F1
#
_cell.length_a   1.000
_cell.length_b   1.000
_cell.length_c   1.000
_cell.angle_alpha   90.00
_cell.angle_beta   90.00
_cell.angle_gamma   90.00
#
_symmetry.space_group_name_H-M   'P 1'
#
loop_
_entity.id
_entity.type
_entity.pdbx_description
1 polymer ?
#
loop_
_entity_poly.entity_id
_entity_poly.type
_entity_poly.pdbx_seq_one_letter_code
_entity_poly.pdbx_strand_id
1 'polypeptide(L)'
;MFSSQFTHKAPIFAVLLMLFTSLSPLAIGDSSNEVEIPEAPTIIVPNLPSLICENGESCPTPDRGVGPWIAYSPDRDHNGMDDRLQRILAGEYESVSTTAIEGPDGRSTVAIHVDYAEHPVVEDIVALKSTLFANGWIEDGAWFDVLESIHTISLDHVPLPALLPIWRLDGVVTVEQQNVMVPFLDNSVPAMKVRDSDVYQDTMQALGHRGDEVVVAVLDTGVDNEHRALNDFDDVNDDPDIDAGSYVDQKWVAGYDATSTFSNTSGTDDPDDSNGHGTHVASTSIGTGSSDRVYVGVAPGAYLVDVKVLTDAGGTNAQNTLRGLQWAINNVDTDWGNNQSSNGIDILSMSYGSVTNPNSDDPGDNGSSAESSLVNQASDAGLICVIAMGNDGMRRVPSPASADSSIAIGAIDEKDTHD
;
A
#
# COMPACT_ATOMS: atom_id res chain seq x y z
N MET A 1 -39.53 -61.14 -0.21
CA MET A 1 -40.82 -61.87 -0.31
C MET A 1 -41.90 -60.88 0.11
N PHE A 2 -42.83 -60.54 -0.81
CA PHE A 2 -44.01 -59.64 -0.70
C PHE A 2 -43.74 -58.14 -0.39
N SER A 3 -44.02 -57.14 -1.25
CA SER A 3 -45.24 -56.73 -2.02
C SER A 3 -46.40 -56.34 -1.08
N SER A 4 -47.13 -55.22 -1.17
CA SER A 4 -47.53 -54.41 -2.33
C SER A 4 -48.02 -52.98 -1.97
N GLN A 5 -47.78 -52.07 -2.92
CA GLN A 5 -48.63 -50.99 -3.48
C GLN A 5 -49.81 -50.38 -2.69
N PHE A 6 -49.91 -49.04 -2.75
CA PHE A 6 -51.07 -48.35 -3.34
C PHE A 6 -50.66 -47.01 -3.99
N THR A 7 -51.19 -46.81 -5.20
CA THR A 7 -51.17 -45.69 -6.16
C THR A 7 -52.00 -44.48 -5.68
N HIS A 8 -51.76 -43.19 -6.01
CA HIS A 8 -52.00 -42.45 -7.27
C HIS A 8 -52.04 -40.94 -6.85
N LYS A 9 -51.39 -39.93 -7.45
CA LYS A 9 -51.66 -39.22 -8.71
C LYS A 9 -50.72 -37.99 -8.77
N ALA A 10 -50.14 -37.72 -9.93
CA ALA A 10 -49.45 -36.47 -10.26
C ALA A 10 -50.45 -35.38 -10.70
N PRO A 11 -50.03 -34.11 -10.67
CA PRO A 11 -50.10 -33.32 -11.89
C PRO A 11 -48.73 -32.75 -12.29
N ILE A 12 -48.53 -32.80 -13.59
CA ILE A 12 -47.36 -32.43 -14.38
C ILE A 12 -47.19 -30.91 -14.36
N PHE A 13 -46.04 -30.41 -13.93
CA PHE A 13 -45.60 -29.05 -14.22
C PHE A 13 -44.59 -29.11 -15.37
N ALA A 14 -44.96 -28.53 -16.51
CA ALA A 14 -44.13 -28.44 -17.69
C ALA A 14 -43.01 -27.41 -17.46
N VAL A 15 -41.76 -27.87 -17.44
CA VAL A 15 -40.57 -27.00 -17.50
C VAL A 15 -40.22 -26.85 -18.98
N LEU A 16 -40.52 -25.68 -19.54
CA LEU A 16 -40.15 -25.29 -20.90
C LEU A 16 -38.68 -24.84 -20.88
N LEU A 17 -37.78 -25.72 -21.32
CA LEU A 17 -36.36 -25.44 -21.50
C LEU A 17 -36.18 -24.64 -22.80
N MET A 18 -35.98 -23.32 -22.73
CA MET A 18 -35.58 -22.51 -23.89
C MET A 18 -34.06 -22.64 -24.10
N LEU A 19 -33.69 -23.53 -25.01
CA LEU A 19 -32.38 -23.56 -25.67
C LEU A 19 -32.38 -22.48 -26.77
N PHE A 20 -31.73 -21.35 -26.54
CA PHE A 20 -31.31 -20.47 -27.63
C PHE A 20 -29.94 -20.91 -28.12
N THR A 21 -29.93 -21.72 -29.18
CA THR A 21 -28.76 -21.91 -30.03
C THR A 21 -28.66 -20.71 -30.98
N SER A 22 -27.76 -19.77 -30.73
CA SER A 22 -27.34 -18.81 -31.76
C SER A 22 -26.22 -19.43 -32.58
N LEU A 23 -26.56 -19.80 -33.81
CA LEU A 23 -25.63 -20.14 -34.88
C LEU A 23 -24.84 -18.88 -35.26
N SER A 24 -23.52 -18.88 -35.07
CA SER A 24 -22.64 -17.89 -35.70
C SER A 24 -22.37 -18.31 -37.15
N PRO A 25 -22.48 -17.42 -38.15
CA PRO A 25 -21.98 -17.71 -39.48
C PRO A 25 -20.45 -17.65 -39.47
N LEU A 26 -19.83 -18.70 -40.02
CA LEU A 26 -18.40 -18.73 -40.33
C LEU A 26 -18.14 -17.68 -41.43
N ALA A 27 -17.57 -16.54 -41.06
CA ALA A 27 -17.02 -15.56 -41.99
C ALA A 27 -15.49 -15.71 -41.97
N ILE A 28 -14.94 -16.24 -43.06
CA ILE A 28 -13.51 -16.16 -43.36
C ILE A 28 -13.28 -14.74 -43.88
N GLY A 29 -12.65 -13.90 -43.06
CA GLY A 29 -12.30 -12.52 -43.38
C GLY A 29 -11.11 -12.08 -42.54
N ASP A 30 -10.01 -11.81 -43.23
CA ASP A 30 -8.76 -11.26 -42.71
C ASP A 30 -8.95 -9.75 -42.43
N SER A 31 -8.93 -9.35 -41.15
CA SER A 31 -8.64 -7.97 -40.73
C SER A 31 -8.36 -7.92 -39.23
N SER A 32 -7.19 -7.41 -38.86
CA SER A 32 -6.87 -6.88 -37.55
C SER A 32 -7.89 -5.80 -37.19
N ASN A 33 -8.90 -6.14 -36.39
CA ASN A 33 -9.76 -5.14 -35.78
C ASN A 33 -9.08 -4.70 -34.48
N GLU A 34 -8.41 -3.55 -34.53
CA GLU A 34 -8.19 -2.74 -33.34
C GLU A 34 -9.56 -2.46 -32.72
N VAL A 35 -9.71 -2.77 -31.43
CA VAL A 35 -10.92 -2.44 -30.69
C VAL A 35 -10.89 -0.92 -30.46
N GLU A 36 -11.65 -0.15 -31.24
CA GLU A 36 -11.85 1.28 -30.99
C GLU A 36 -12.63 1.43 -29.68
N ILE A 37 -11.95 1.88 -28.62
CA ILE A 37 -12.59 2.31 -27.37
C ILE A 37 -13.43 3.56 -27.70
N PRO A 38 -14.72 3.64 -27.31
CA PRO A 38 -15.51 4.84 -27.53
C PRO A 38 -14.83 6.06 -26.88
N GLU A 39 -14.64 7.13 -27.64
CA GLU A 39 -13.91 8.31 -27.17
C GLU A 39 -14.85 9.49 -26.94
N ALA A 40 -14.74 10.12 -25.77
CA ALA A 40 -15.35 11.40 -25.47
C ALA A 40 -14.39 12.56 -25.85
N PRO A 41 -14.91 13.77 -26.12
CA PRO A 41 -14.07 14.94 -26.34
C PRO A 41 -13.15 15.19 -25.15
N THR A 42 -11.92 15.63 -25.41
CA THR A 42 -10.96 16.03 -24.36
C THR A 42 -11.60 17.00 -23.37
N ILE A 43 -11.47 16.67 -22.08
CA ILE A 43 -11.85 17.56 -20.99
C ILE A 43 -10.67 18.52 -20.73
N ILE A 44 -10.93 19.83 -20.75
CA ILE A 44 -9.89 20.84 -20.53
C ILE A 44 -10.04 21.45 -19.15
N VAL A 45 -9.01 21.26 -18.31
CA VAL A 45 -8.94 21.83 -16.97
C VAL A 45 -8.00 23.04 -16.96
N PRO A 46 -8.39 24.19 -16.39
CA PRO A 46 -7.52 25.35 -16.30
C PRO A 46 -6.20 25.04 -15.57
N ASN A 47 -5.08 25.50 -16.14
CA ASN A 47 -3.71 25.31 -15.63
C ASN A 47 -3.24 23.85 -15.54
N LEU A 48 -3.88 22.93 -16.28
CA LEU A 48 -3.42 21.56 -16.47
C LEU A 48 -3.00 21.39 -17.95
N PRO A 49 -1.77 20.96 -18.26
CA PRO A 49 -1.42 20.56 -19.62
C PRO A 49 -2.23 19.32 -20.03
N SER A 50 -2.86 19.38 -21.20
CA SER A 50 -3.54 18.21 -21.77
C SER A 50 -2.54 17.09 -22.05
N LEU A 51 -2.99 15.84 -21.90
CA LEU A 51 -2.29 14.69 -22.46
C LEU A 51 -2.21 14.82 -23.99
N ILE A 52 -1.00 14.74 -24.56
CA ILE A 52 -0.76 14.94 -26.00
C ILE A 52 -0.50 13.60 -26.68
N CYS A 53 -1.24 13.34 -27.77
CA CYS A 53 -1.13 12.14 -28.59
C CYS A 53 -0.06 12.29 -29.68
N GLU A 54 0.25 11.22 -30.42
CA GLU A 54 1.34 11.19 -31.42
C GLU A 54 1.12 12.16 -32.59
N ASN A 55 -0.14 12.52 -32.85
CA ASN A 55 -0.50 13.54 -33.83
C ASN A 55 -0.19 14.97 -33.37
N GLY A 56 0.27 15.16 -32.12
CA GLY A 56 0.55 16.45 -31.52
C GLY A 56 -0.69 17.20 -31.03
N GLU A 57 -1.86 16.56 -31.06
CA GLU A 57 -3.12 17.11 -30.55
C GLU A 57 -3.44 16.52 -29.17
N SER A 58 -4.34 17.17 -28.44
CA SER A 58 -4.83 16.64 -27.16
C SER A 58 -5.50 15.28 -27.38
N CYS A 59 -5.16 14.32 -26.53
CA CYS A 59 -5.79 13.02 -26.57
C CYS A 59 -7.28 13.14 -26.23
N PRO A 60 -8.15 12.41 -26.94
CA PRO A 60 -9.53 12.24 -26.52
C PRO A 60 -9.60 11.45 -25.22
N THR A 61 -10.70 11.63 -24.47
CA THR A 61 -10.94 10.93 -23.21
C THR A 61 -11.52 9.54 -23.52
N PRO A 62 -10.80 8.43 -23.26
CA PRO A 62 -11.31 7.09 -23.51
C PRO A 62 -12.46 6.74 -22.57
N ASP A 63 -13.46 6.01 -23.06
CA ASP A 63 -14.48 5.41 -22.22
C ASP A 63 -13.89 4.23 -21.42
N ARG A 64 -13.57 4.49 -20.15
CA ARG A 64 -13.06 3.49 -19.20
C ARG A 64 -14.18 2.78 -18.43
N GLY A 65 -15.44 2.84 -18.90
CA GLY A 65 -16.57 2.24 -18.20
C GLY A 65 -16.92 2.95 -16.90
N VAL A 66 -17.56 2.23 -15.97
CA VAL A 66 -17.97 2.76 -14.65
C VAL A 66 -17.23 2.01 -13.56
N GLY A 67 -16.50 2.74 -12.71
CA GLY A 67 -15.76 2.17 -11.59
C GLY A 67 -15.17 3.24 -10.67
N PRO A 68 -14.49 2.81 -9.58
CA PRO A 68 -13.90 3.72 -8.60
C PRO A 68 -12.82 4.63 -9.19
N TRP A 69 -12.12 4.19 -10.24
CA TRP A 69 -11.09 4.97 -10.95
C TRP A 69 -11.59 6.33 -11.49
N ILE A 70 -12.88 6.49 -11.76
CA ILE A 70 -13.45 7.78 -12.19
C ILE A 70 -13.25 8.86 -11.10
N ALA A 71 -13.18 8.45 -9.83
CA ALA A 71 -12.98 9.35 -8.69
C ALA A 71 -11.52 9.51 -8.30
N TYR A 72 -10.57 9.01 -9.09
CA TYR A 72 -9.13 9.12 -8.81
C TYR A 72 -8.72 10.60 -8.72
N SER A 73 -8.41 11.06 -7.50
CA SER A 73 -8.28 12.51 -7.25
C SER A 73 -7.16 13.22 -8.03
N PRO A 74 -5.99 12.59 -8.28
CA PRO A 74 -4.93 13.21 -9.06
C PRO A 74 -5.23 13.34 -10.57
N ASP A 75 -6.29 12.72 -11.10
CA ASP A 75 -6.73 12.88 -12.50
C ASP A 75 -7.95 13.82 -12.56
N ARG A 76 -7.70 15.12 -12.78
CA ARG A 76 -8.76 16.15 -12.71
C ARG A 76 -9.54 16.27 -14.01
N ASP A 77 -8.97 15.84 -15.12
CA ASP A 77 -9.63 15.84 -16.43
C ASP A 77 -10.25 14.48 -16.76
N HIS A 78 -10.14 13.51 -15.86
CA HIS A 78 -10.74 12.18 -15.89
C HIS A 78 -10.39 11.40 -17.17
N ASN A 79 -9.16 11.55 -17.66
CA ASN A 79 -8.69 10.87 -18.87
C ASN A 79 -8.00 9.52 -18.60
N GLY A 80 -7.80 9.15 -17.34
CA GLY A 80 -7.12 7.94 -16.89
C GLY A 80 -5.59 8.08 -16.78
N MET A 81 -5.03 9.27 -16.90
CA MET A 81 -3.63 9.57 -16.65
C MET A 81 -3.53 10.52 -15.45
N ASP A 82 -2.64 10.23 -14.51
CA ASP A 82 -2.35 11.15 -13.42
C ASP A 82 -1.86 12.50 -13.95
N ASP A 83 -2.46 13.60 -13.47
CA ASP A 83 -2.09 14.96 -13.88
C ASP A 83 -0.61 15.25 -13.61
N ARG A 84 0.00 14.59 -12.60
CA ARG A 84 1.42 14.74 -12.30
C ARG A 84 2.29 14.19 -13.42
N LEU A 85 1.90 13.06 -14.03
CA LEU A 85 2.57 12.49 -15.19
C LEU A 85 2.39 13.37 -16.42
N GLN A 86 1.20 13.95 -16.63
CA GLN A 86 0.97 14.92 -17.71
C GLN A 86 1.91 16.12 -17.63
N ARG A 87 2.14 16.66 -16.42
CA ARG A 87 3.07 17.78 -16.22
C ARG A 87 4.53 17.38 -16.46
N ILE A 88 4.93 16.17 -16.08
CA ILE A 88 6.25 15.63 -16.43
C ILE A 88 6.39 15.50 -17.95
N LEU A 89 5.40 14.94 -18.64
CA LEU A 89 5.38 14.82 -20.10
C LEU A 89 5.47 16.19 -20.78
N ALA A 90 4.77 17.20 -20.25
CA ALA A 90 4.82 18.58 -20.72
C ALA A 90 6.13 19.32 -20.39
N GLY A 91 7.00 18.74 -19.57
CA GLY A 91 8.28 19.33 -19.16
C GLY A 91 8.14 20.46 -18.15
N GLU A 92 7.05 20.51 -17.38
CA GLU A 92 6.89 21.50 -16.30
C GLU A 92 7.84 21.23 -15.13
N TYR A 93 8.09 19.95 -14.85
CA TYR A 93 9.08 19.49 -13.88
C TYR A 93 9.58 18.07 -14.21
N GLU A 94 10.62 17.62 -13.52
CA GLU A 94 11.21 16.29 -13.66
C GLU A 94 10.57 15.28 -12.69
N SER A 95 10.80 13.99 -12.95
CA SER A 95 10.35 12.90 -12.06
C SER A 95 10.82 13.10 -10.62
N VAL A 96 9.93 12.81 -9.67
CA VAL A 96 10.22 12.83 -8.23
C VAL A 96 10.51 11.43 -7.67
N SER A 97 10.46 10.39 -8.51
CA SER A 97 10.69 9.01 -8.09
C SER A 97 12.06 8.86 -7.43
N THR A 98 12.11 8.20 -6.26
CA THR A 98 13.38 7.95 -5.55
C THR A 98 14.26 6.92 -6.27
N THR A 99 13.70 6.19 -7.22
CA THR A 99 14.41 5.21 -8.06
C THR A 99 14.63 5.72 -9.48
N ALA A 100 14.34 6.98 -9.79
CA ALA A 100 14.50 7.50 -11.14
C ALA A 100 15.94 7.30 -11.69
N ILE A 101 16.02 6.80 -12.92
CA ILE A 101 17.25 6.66 -13.71
C ILE A 101 17.11 7.44 -15.01
N GLU A 102 18.21 7.63 -15.75
CA GLU A 102 18.15 8.27 -17.07
C GLU A 102 17.51 7.31 -18.10
N GLY A 103 16.39 7.73 -18.68
CA GLY A 103 15.68 7.02 -19.73
C GLY A 103 16.30 7.19 -21.12
N PRO A 104 15.82 6.44 -22.13
CA PRO A 104 16.33 6.51 -23.51
C PRO A 104 16.12 7.86 -24.20
N ASP A 105 15.19 8.68 -23.71
CA ASP A 105 14.94 10.05 -24.15
C ASP A 105 15.81 11.09 -23.44
N GLY A 106 16.73 10.65 -22.57
CA GLY A 106 17.61 11.50 -21.76
C GLY A 106 16.89 12.18 -20.58
N ARG A 107 15.66 11.77 -20.26
CA ARG A 107 14.87 12.30 -19.15
C ARG A 107 14.79 11.29 -18.01
N SER A 108 14.49 11.78 -16.80
CA SER A 108 14.35 10.92 -15.63
C SER A 108 13.13 10.00 -15.77
N THR A 109 13.30 8.70 -15.56
CA THR A 109 12.20 7.73 -15.54
C THR A 109 11.26 7.97 -14.37
N VAL A 110 10.03 7.45 -14.46
CA VAL A 110 9.00 7.55 -13.41
C VAL A 110 8.70 6.19 -12.78
N ALA A 111 8.11 6.22 -11.59
CA ALA A 111 7.48 5.06 -10.98
C ALA A 111 5.97 5.24 -11.05
N ILE A 112 5.25 4.19 -11.44
CA ILE A 112 3.80 4.23 -11.66
C ILE A 112 3.07 3.06 -11.01
N HIS A 113 1.77 3.22 -10.84
CA HIS A 113 0.81 2.12 -10.71
C HIS A 113 -0.05 2.07 -11.97
N VAL A 114 -0.26 0.87 -12.51
CA VAL A 114 -1.15 0.64 -13.66
C VAL A 114 -2.35 -0.13 -13.15
N ASP A 115 -3.49 0.55 -13.10
CA ASP A 115 -4.73 -0.02 -12.61
C ASP A 115 -5.56 -0.58 -13.75
N TYR A 116 -6.19 -1.71 -13.47
CA TYR A 116 -7.06 -2.43 -14.38
C TYR A 116 -8.49 -2.46 -13.85
N ALA A 117 -9.47 -2.49 -14.76
CA ALA A 117 -10.88 -2.59 -14.39
C ALA A 117 -11.19 -3.91 -13.64
N GLU A 118 -10.43 -4.96 -13.94
CA GLU A 118 -10.49 -6.29 -13.36
C GLU A 118 -9.06 -6.73 -13.01
N HIS A 119 -8.89 -7.71 -12.12
CA HIS A 119 -7.56 -8.16 -11.74
C HIS A 119 -6.73 -8.61 -12.98
N PRO A 120 -5.50 -8.08 -13.17
CA PRO A 120 -4.73 -8.30 -14.39
C PRO A 120 -4.41 -9.78 -14.60
N VAL A 121 -4.63 -10.26 -15.81
CA VAL A 121 -4.31 -11.63 -16.22
C VAL A 121 -2.94 -11.72 -16.89
N VAL A 122 -2.52 -12.94 -17.24
CA VAL A 122 -1.22 -13.18 -17.88
C VAL A 122 -1.08 -12.39 -19.19
N GLU A 123 -2.16 -12.26 -19.95
CA GLU A 123 -2.20 -11.49 -21.19
C GLU A 123 -1.90 -10.00 -20.95
N ASP A 124 -2.48 -9.41 -19.89
CA ASP A 124 -2.25 -8.00 -19.51
C ASP A 124 -0.80 -7.78 -19.09
N ILE A 125 -0.26 -8.68 -18.26
CA ILE A 125 1.14 -8.65 -17.81
C ILE A 125 2.09 -8.71 -19.00
N VAL A 126 1.83 -9.59 -19.97
CA VAL A 126 2.64 -9.73 -21.19
C VAL A 126 2.52 -8.47 -22.06
N ALA A 127 1.33 -7.90 -22.22
CA ALA A 127 1.11 -6.70 -23.00
C ALA A 127 1.84 -5.49 -22.38
N LEU A 128 1.75 -5.32 -21.06
CA LEU A 128 2.46 -4.27 -20.33
C LEU A 128 3.98 -4.43 -20.46
N LYS A 129 4.52 -5.62 -20.21
CA LYS A 129 5.97 -5.87 -20.37
C LYS A 129 6.45 -5.66 -21.80
N SER A 130 5.70 -6.13 -22.79
CA SER A 130 6.03 -5.90 -24.21
C SER A 130 6.09 -4.41 -24.53
N THR A 131 5.15 -3.62 -24.00
CA THR A 131 5.09 -2.17 -24.18
C THR A 131 6.27 -1.47 -23.52
N LEU A 132 6.62 -1.88 -22.29
CA LEU A 132 7.78 -1.37 -21.56
C LEU A 132 9.08 -1.64 -22.33
N PHE A 133 9.32 -2.89 -22.74
CA PHE A 133 10.54 -3.26 -23.48
C PHE A 133 10.64 -2.55 -24.83
N ALA A 134 9.52 -2.36 -25.54
CA ALA A 134 9.50 -1.62 -26.80
C ALA A 134 9.91 -0.15 -26.64
N ASN A 135 9.75 0.41 -25.43
CA ASN A 135 10.09 1.79 -25.09
C ASN A 135 11.37 1.92 -24.27
N GLY A 136 12.20 0.86 -24.22
CA GLY A 136 13.54 0.92 -23.61
C GLY A 136 13.58 0.71 -22.10
N TRP A 137 12.52 0.14 -21.50
CA TRP A 137 12.55 -0.30 -20.11
C TRP A 137 13.54 -1.46 -19.93
N ILE A 138 14.26 -1.46 -18.81
CA ILE A 138 15.21 -2.50 -18.43
C ILE A 138 14.70 -3.15 -17.15
N GLU A 139 14.41 -4.44 -17.21
CA GLU A 139 13.86 -5.20 -16.08
C GLU A 139 14.90 -5.45 -14.97
N ASP A 140 16.19 -5.53 -15.34
CA ASP A 140 17.26 -5.76 -14.36
C ASP A 140 17.34 -4.59 -13.36
N GLY A 141 17.08 -4.90 -12.09
CA GLY A 141 17.02 -3.91 -11.01
C GLY A 141 15.76 -3.05 -10.96
N ALA A 142 14.79 -3.28 -11.85
CA ALA A 142 13.48 -2.63 -11.80
C ALA A 142 12.47 -3.47 -11.03
N TRP A 143 11.51 -2.79 -10.44
CA TRP A 143 10.38 -3.38 -9.74
C TRP A 143 9.22 -3.61 -10.69
N PHE A 144 8.55 -4.75 -10.52
CA PHE A 144 7.34 -5.13 -11.25
C PHE A 144 6.53 -6.09 -10.38
N ASP A 145 5.60 -5.54 -9.61
CA ASP A 145 4.79 -6.27 -8.64
C ASP A 145 3.33 -6.29 -9.09
N VAL A 146 2.78 -7.49 -9.27
CA VAL A 146 1.34 -7.68 -9.50
C VAL A 146 0.70 -7.90 -8.13
N LEU A 147 -0.11 -6.95 -7.68
CA LEU A 147 -0.69 -6.99 -6.34
C LEU A 147 -1.90 -7.92 -6.29
N GLU A 148 -1.93 -8.83 -5.32
CA GLU A 148 -2.95 -9.88 -5.23
C GLU A 148 -4.31 -9.33 -4.76
N SER A 149 -4.29 -8.33 -3.88
CA SER A 149 -5.49 -7.84 -3.18
C SER A 149 -6.19 -6.70 -3.89
N ILE A 150 -5.54 -6.07 -4.88
CA ILE A 150 -6.10 -4.98 -5.70
C ILE A 150 -5.84 -5.26 -7.19
N HIS A 151 -6.40 -4.45 -8.09
CA HIS A 151 -6.31 -4.65 -9.55
C HIS A 151 -5.19 -3.82 -10.16
N THR A 152 -4.01 -3.90 -9.57
CA THR A 152 -2.92 -2.95 -9.84
C THR A 152 -1.61 -3.68 -10.08
N ILE A 153 -0.87 -3.23 -11.09
CA ILE A 153 0.54 -3.57 -11.29
C ILE A 153 1.39 -2.36 -10.90
N SER A 154 2.23 -2.52 -9.89
CA SER A 154 3.16 -1.49 -9.43
C SER A 154 4.55 -1.71 -10.02
N LEU A 155 5.16 -0.67 -10.58
CA LEU A 155 6.45 -0.78 -11.24
C LEU A 155 7.22 0.55 -11.28
N ASP A 156 8.53 0.46 -11.47
CA ASP A 156 9.40 1.62 -11.60
C ASP A 156 10.32 1.59 -12.82
N HIS A 157 11.21 2.58 -12.89
CA HIS A 157 12.10 2.84 -14.02
C HIS A 157 11.38 3.03 -15.36
N VAL A 158 10.10 3.41 -15.36
CA VAL A 158 9.30 3.54 -16.58
C VAL A 158 9.77 4.74 -17.41
N PRO A 159 10.23 4.52 -18.66
CA PRO A 159 10.56 5.60 -19.58
C PRO A 159 9.33 6.45 -19.89
N LEU A 160 9.48 7.77 -19.96
CA LEU A 160 8.38 8.67 -20.30
C LEU A 160 7.70 8.32 -21.65
N PRO A 161 8.42 7.90 -22.72
CA PRO A 161 7.79 7.47 -23.96
C PRO A 161 6.86 6.25 -23.81
N ALA A 162 6.98 5.46 -22.73
CA ALA A 162 6.13 4.30 -22.49
C ALA A 162 4.75 4.67 -21.91
N LEU A 163 4.58 5.85 -21.31
CA LEU A 163 3.36 6.22 -20.58
C LEU A 163 2.10 6.22 -21.47
N LEU A 164 2.17 6.86 -22.64
CA LEU A 164 1.03 6.92 -23.57
C LEU A 164 0.68 5.53 -24.15
N PRO A 165 1.64 4.71 -24.60
CA PRO A 165 1.38 3.32 -24.97
C PRO A 165 0.75 2.48 -23.86
N ILE A 166 1.22 2.61 -22.61
CA ILE A 166 0.67 1.89 -21.44
C ILE A 166 -0.77 2.30 -21.19
N TRP A 167 -1.03 3.60 -21.20
CA TRP A 167 -2.37 4.16 -21.03
C TRP A 167 -3.37 3.61 -22.06
N ARG A 168 -2.94 3.24 -23.28
CA ARG A 168 -3.82 2.66 -24.31
C ARG A 168 -4.02 1.16 -24.21
N LEU A 169 -3.34 0.46 -23.31
CA LEU A 169 -3.52 -0.98 -23.18
C LEU A 169 -4.96 -1.31 -22.81
N ASP A 170 -5.44 -2.44 -23.32
CA ASP A 170 -6.77 -2.96 -23.00
C ASP A 170 -6.86 -3.23 -21.49
N GLY A 171 -8.04 -3.00 -20.92
CA GLY A 171 -8.28 -3.19 -19.49
C GLY A 171 -7.69 -2.13 -18.55
N VAL A 172 -6.68 -1.37 -18.97
CA VAL A 172 -6.12 -0.26 -18.16
C VAL A 172 -7.17 0.82 -17.95
N VAL A 173 -7.34 1.28 -16.72
CA VAL A 173 -8.29 2.34 -16.36
C VAL A 173 -7.60 3.61 -15.90
N THR A 174 -6.51 3.47 -15.14
CA THR A 174 -5.71 4.59 -14.62
C THR A 174 -4.23 4.26 -14.71
N VAL A 175 -3.41 5.28 -14.99
CA VAL A 175 -1.96 5.25 -14.81
C VAL A 175 -1.61 6.29 -13.75
N GLU A 176 -1.36 5.82 -12.52
CA GLU A 176 -1.05 6.65 -11.36
C GLU A 176 0.46 6.91 -11.28
N GLN A 177 0.87 8.10 -10.87
CA GLN A 177 2.26 8.29 -10.42
C GLN A 177 2.40 7.77 -8.99
N GLN A 178 3.42 6.96 -8.70
CA GLN A 178 3.67 6.55 -7.32
C GLN A 178 3.93 7.78 -6.43
N ASN A 179 3.40 7.73 -5.20
CA ASN A 179 3.74 8.72 -4.19
C ASN A 179 5.15 8.47 -3.64
N VAL A 180 5.80 9.54 -3.19
CA VAL A 180 7.01 9.44 -2.38
C VAL A 180 6.61 9.48 -0.92
N MET A 181 7.01 8.45 -0.18
CA MET A 181 6.65 8.20 1.21
C MET A 181 7.81 8.61 2.13
N VAL A 182 7.49 9.27 3.24
CA VAL A 182 8.47 9.71 4.25
C VAL A 182 7.92 9.47 5.67
N PRO A 183 8.81 9.28 6.67
CA PRO A 183 8.41 9.10 8.05
C PRO A 183 7.71 10.33 8.61
N PHE A 184 6.72 10.08 9.45
CA PHE A 184 5.96 11.04 10.22
C PHE A 184 5.98 10.62 11.68
N LEU A 185 6.61 11.44 12.53
CA LEU A 185 6.68 11.40 13.99
C LEU A 185 8.12 11.73 14.35
N ASP A 186 8.34 12.82 15.06
CA ASP A 186 9.68 13.23 15.47
C ASP A 186 9.85 13.19 16.99
N ASN A 187 8.77 13.51 17.72
CA ASN A 187 8.82 13.66 19.17
C ASN A 187 7.67 12.91 19.85
N SER A 188 7.97 12.23 20.95
CA SER A 188 6.99 11.69 21.88
C SER A 188 6.83 12.61 23.09
N VAL A 189 5.59 12.81 23.56
CA VAL A 189 5.25 13.80 24.59
C VAL A 189 4.58 13.17 25.82
N PRO A 190 4.79 13.71 27.04
CA PRO A 190 4.16 13.17 28.27
C PRO A 190 2.63 13.16 28.24
N ALA A 191 1.98 13.94 27.36
CA ALA A 191 0.54 13.99 27.20
C ALA A 191 -0.10 12.68 26.71
N MET A 192 0.71 11.70 26.30
CA MET A 192 0.23 10.35 25.96
C MET A 192 -0.28 9.55 27.17
N LYS A 193 0.03 9.96 28.41
CA LYS A 193 -0.45 9.34 29.67
C LYS A 193 -0.17 7.84 29.77
N VAL A 194 0.97 7.40 29.23
CA VAL A 194 1.40 6.00 29.29
C VAL A 194 1.79 5.60 30.71
N ARG A 195 2.60 6.43 31.38
CA ARG A 195 3.09 6.23 32.75
C ARG A 195 2.72 7.42 33.64
N ASP A 196 2.51 7.15 34.92
CA ASP A 196 2.19 8.19 35.90
C ASP A 196 3.28 9.26 35.93
N SER A 197 2.83 10.51 36.00
CA SER A 197 3.69 11.68 36.17
C SER A 197 3.11 12.63 37.19
N ASP A 198 3.89 13.64 37.56
CA ASP A 198 3.41 14.73 38.43
C ASP A 198 2.25 15.53 37.78
N VAL A 199 2.05 15.36 36.46
CA VAL A 199 1.02 16.05 35.67
C VAL A 199 -0.20 15.16 35.42
N TYR A 200 0.01 13.88 35.11
CA TYR A 200 -1.03 12.92 34.72
C TYR A 200 -0.94 11.66 35.59
N GLN A 201 -1.95 11.43 36.43
CA GLN A 201 -2.02 10.28 37.36
C GLN A 201 -3.01 9.19 36.93
N ASP A 202 -3.91 9.47 35.97
CA ASP A 202 -4.81 8.48 35.38
C ASP A 202 -4.18 7.97 34.08
N THR A 203 -3.59 6.76 34.11
CA THR A 203 -2.77 6.24 33.00
C THR A 203 -3.26 4.90 32.48
N MET A 204 -2.86 4.55 31.25
CA MET A 204 -3.25 3.28 30.63
C MET A 204 -2.79 2.08 31.45
N GLN A 205 -1.61 2.15 32.06
CA GLN A 205 -1.13 1.09 32.94
C GLN A 205 -1.99 0.92 34.20
N ALA A 206 -2.57 2.00 34.74
CA ALA A 206 -3.49 1.92 35.88
C ALA A 206 -4.77 1.13 35.54
N LEU A 207 -5.13 1.04 34.26
CA LEU A 207 -6.26 0.24 33.79
C LEU A 207 -5.92 -1.24 33.58
N GLY A 208 -4.64 -1.62 33.65
CA GLY A 208 -4.18 -3.01 33.54
C GLY A 208 -4.18 -3.57 32.12
N HIS A 209 -4.33 -2.74 31.09
CA HIS A 209 -4.23 -3.15 29.68
C HIS A 209 -2.80 -2.94 29.18
N ARG A 210 -2.15 -4.01 28.73
CA ARG A 210 -0.77 -3.97 28.22
C ARG A 210 -0.63 -4.41 26.76
N GLY A 211 -1.72 -4.85 26.11
CA GLY A 211 -1.66 -5.45 24.77
C GLY A 211 -1.17 -6.90 24.75
N ASP A 212 -1.24 -7.59 25.89
CA ASP A 212 -0.95 -9.03 25.95
C ASP A 212 -1.78 -9.77 24.88
N GLU A 213 -1.17 -10.74 24.18
CA GLU A 213 -1.77 -11.54 23.10
C GLU A 213 -2.10 -10.78 21.79
N VAL A 214 -1.61 -9.54 21.62
CA VAL A 214 -1.78 -8.75 20.40
C VAL A 214 -0.46 -8.69 19.62
N VAL A 215 -0.53 -8.83 18.30
CA VAL A 215 0.61 -8.67 17.39
C VAL A 215 0.50 -7.34 16.64
N VAL A 216 1.50 -6.47 16.84
CA VAL A 216 1.62 -5.19 16.15
C VAL A 216 2.70 -5.29 15.08
N ALA A 217 2.31 -5.13 13.82
CA ALA A 217 3.26 -4.92 12.73
C ALA A 217 3.61 -3.43 12.64
N VAL A 218 4.89 -3.12 12.79
CA VAL A 218 5.43 -1.77 12.58
C VAL A 218 5.90 -1.69 11.13
N LEU A 219 5.14 -0.96 10.30
CA LEU A 219 5.52 -0.69 8.92
C LEU A 219 6.33 0.60 8.90
N ASP A 220 7.65 0.52 8.79
CA ASP A 220 8.51 1.70 8.94
C ASP A 220 9.91 1.50 8.31
N THR A 221 10.96 2.13 8.84
CA THR A 221 12.36 1.99 8.40
C THR A 221 13.05 0.70 8.86
N GLY A 222 12.30 -0.25 9.42
CA GLY A 222 12.81 -1.39 10.19
C GLY A 222 12.75 -1.12 11.69
N VAL A 223 13.02 -2.12 12.51
CA VAL A 223 13.13 -1.99 13.97
C VAL A 223 14.40 -2.69 14.46
N ASP A 224 15.19 -1.99 15.29
CA ASP A 224 16.27 -2.58 16.10
C ASP A 224 15.62 -3.45 17.19
N ASN A 225 15.34 -4.69 16.83
CA ASN A 225 14.65 -5.67 17.66
C ASN A 225 15.54 -6.12 18.83
N GLU A 226 16.85 -5.97 18.71
CA GLU A 226 17.87 -6.27 19.70
C GLU A 226 17.95 -5.21 20.82
N HIS A 227 17.31 -4.06 20.63
CA HIS A 227 17.28 -2.99 21.61
C HIS A 227 16.63 -3.44 22.93
N ARG A 228 17.20 -3.07 24.08
CA ARG A 228 16.75 -3.45 25.45
C ARG A 228 15.30 -3.15 25.82
N ALA A 229 14.60 -2.37 25.00
CA ALA A 229 13.21 -2.02 25.22
C ALA A 229 12.26 -2.82 24.31
N LEU A 230 12.82 -3.61 23.39
CA LEU A 230 12.12 -4.28 22.30
C LEU A 230 12.55 -5.75 22.14
N ASN A 231 13.68 -6.14 22.71
CA ASN A 231 14.21 -7.50 22.61
C ASN A 231 13.36 -8.55 23.32
N ASP A 232 13.00 -8.34 24.58
CA ASP A 232 12.21 -9.28 25.38
C ASP A 232 11.13 -8.59 26.25
N PHE A 233 10.32 -9.38 26.97
CA PHE A 233 9.23 -8.84 27.78
C PHE A 233 9.63 -8.48 29.22
N ASP A 234 10.58 -9.23 29.80
CA ASP A 234 10.91 -9.14 31.22
C ASP A 234 12.05 -8.16 31.56
N ASP A 235 12.84 -7.75 30.57
CA ASP A 235 14.06 -6.93 30.67
C ASP A 235 15.12 -7.54 31.62
N VAL A 236 15.22 -8.88 31.68
CA VAL A 236 16.17 -9.61 32.53
C VAL A 236 17.20 -10.36 31.69
N ASN A 237 18.47 -9.97 31.86
CA ASN A 237 19.57 -10.38 30.97
C ASN A 237 19.41 -9.83 29.54
N ASP A 238 18.87 -8.62 29.46
CA ASP A 238 18.51 -7.86 28.27
C ASP A 238 19.72 -7.22 27.54
N ASP A 239 20.93 -7.78 27.67
CA ASP A 239 22.08 -7.25 26.92
C ASP A 239 21.83 -7.46 25.41
N PRO A 240 21.98 -6.43 24.56
CA PRO A 240 21.78 -6.59 23.12
C PRO A 240 22.71 -7.66 22.54
N ASP A 241 22.11 -8.65 21.89
CA ASP A 241 22.75 -9.70 21.08
C ASP A 241 22.42 -9.45 19.61
N ILE A 242 23.32 -9.77 18.69
CA ILE A 242 23.11 -9.63 17.24
C ILE A 242 22.05 -10.58 16.66
N ASP A 243 21.65 -11.58 17.45
CA ASP A 243 20.57 -12.51 17.11
C ASP A 243 19.32 -12.12 17.90
N ALA A 244 18.37 -11.41 17.26
CA ALA A 244 17.04 -11.11 17.82
C ALA A 244 16.28 -12.37 18.27
N GLY A 245 16.64 -13.55 17.75
CA GLY A 245 16.09 -14.86 18.12
C GLY A 245 16.66 -15.47 19.41
N SER A 246 17.65 -14.84 20.04
CA SER A 246 18.42 -15.43 21.14
C SER A 246 17.75 -15.34 22.52
N TYR A 247 16.72 -14.50 22.66
CA TYR A 247 16.03 -14.24 23.92
C TYR A 247 14.95 -15.30 24.21
N VAL A 248 14.72 -15.60 25.49
CA VAL A 248 13.82 -16.68 25.90
C VAL A 248 12.34 -16.30 25.71
N ASP A 249 12.03 -15.02 25.90
CA ASP A 249 10.72 -14.39 25.81
C ASP A 249 10.80 -13.16 24.89
N GLN A 250 11.36 -13.36 23.70
CA GLN A 250 11.50 -12.29 22.72
C GLN A 250 10.14 -11.67 22.32
N LYS A 251 10.13 -10.36 22.03
CA LYS A 251 8.93 -9.69 21.50
C LYS A 251 8.79 -9.84 19.99
N TRP A 252 9.91 -9.86 19.27
CA TRP A 252 9.96 -10.02 17.82
C TRP A 252 9.55 -11.44 17.41
N VAL A 253 8.57 -11.54 16.51
CA VAL A 253 8.04 -12.84 16.05
C VAL A 253 8.22 -13.08 14.57
N ALA A 254 8.33 -12.02 13.77
CA ALA A 254 8.56 -12.09 12.33
C ALA A 254 9.03 -10.76 11.75
N GLY A 255 9.61 -10.80 10.55
CA GLY A 255 9.91 -9.59 9.80
C GLY A 255 9.92 -9.74 8.28
N TYR A 256 9.75 -8.62 7.58
CA TYR A 256 9.75 -8.55 6.12
C TYR A 256 10.38 -7.24 5.63
N ASP A 257 11.41 -7.35 4.79
CA ASP A 257 12.02 -6.21 4.12
C ASP A 257 11.41 -5.98 2.73
N ALA A 258 10.45 -5.06 2.65
CA ALA A 258 9.81 -4.65 1.41
C ALA A 258 10.67 -3.72 0.54
N THR A 259 11.86 -3.30 1.02
CA THR A 259 12.79 -2.45 0.29
C THR A 259 13.86 -3.25 -0.46
N SER A 260 14.03 -4.53 -0.11
CA SER A 260 15.00 -5.43 -0.73
C SER A 260 14.43 -6.22 -1.89
N THR A 261 15.18 -6.29 -3.00
CA THR A 261 14.87 -7.12 -4.18
C THR A 261 15.04 -8.62 -3.92
N PHE A 262 15.66 -8.99 -2.79
CA PHE A 262 15.85 -10.37 -2.34
C PHE A 262 15.04 -10.67 -1.07
N SER A 263 13.96 -9.92 -0.85
CA SER A 263 13.08 -10.05 0.31
C SER A 263 12.62 -11.50 0.52
N ASN A 264 12.81 -12.02 1.74
CA ASN A 264 12.28 -13.32 2.13
C ASN A 264 10.83 -13.16 2.63
N THR A 265 9.89 -13.83 1.97
CA THR A 265 8.47 -13.72 2.31
C THR A 265 8.03 -14.63 3.47
N SER A 266 8.90 -15.50 4.00
CA SER A 266 8.54 -16.41 5.10
C SER A 266 8.40 -15.74 6.46
N GLY A 267 8.79 -14.47 6.59
CA GLY A 267 8.74 -13.75 7.87
C GLY A 267 9.91 -14.03 8.81
N THR A 268 10.93 -14.78 8.38
CA THR A 268 12.00 -15.26 9.27
C THR A 268 13.24 -14.37 9.27
N ASP A 269 13.28 -13.39 8.39
CA ASP A 269 14.42 -12.49 8.26
C ASP A 269 14.15 -11.25 9.10
N ASP A 270 15.15 -10.83 9.86
CA ASP A 270 15.12 -9.55 10.57
C ASP A 270 15.55 -8.43 9.61
N PRO A 271 14.67 -7.47 9.29
CA PRO A 271 15.02 -6.34 8.43
C PRO A 271 16.01 -5.36 9.06
N ASP A 272 16.01 -5.22 10.39
CA ASP A 272 16.80 -4.27 11.19
C ASP A 272 16.61 -2.78 10.80
N ASP A 273 16.90 -1.87 11.73
CA ASP A 273 16.74 -0.43 11.57
C ASP A 273 18.07 0.32 11.51
N SER A 274 18.48 0.67 10.30
CA SER A 274 19.64 1.55 10.09
C SER A 274 19.29 3.05 10.06
N ASN A 275 18.01 3.41 10.18
CA ASN A 275 17.57 4.81 10.20
C ASN A 275 17.28 5.30 11.63
N GLY A 276 16.57 4.50 12.42
CA GLY A 276 16.16 4.77 13.80
C GLY A 276 14.70 5.21 13.98
N HIS A 277 14.00 5.62 12.92
CA HIS A 277 12.62 6.09 13.02
C HIS A 277 11.66 4.95 13.42
N GLY A 278 11.74 3.79 12.77
CA GLY A 278 10.90 2.64 13.10
C GLY A 278 11.13 2.11 14.51
N THR A 279 12.38 2.09 14.98
CA THR A 279 12.72 1.76 16.38
C THR A 279 12.08 2.73 17.37
N HIS A 280 12.09 4.03 17.07
CA HIS A 280 11.43 5.05 17.89
C HIS A 280 9.90 4.87 17.91
N VAL A 281 9.29 4.55 16.76
CA VAL A 281 7.86 4.25 16.64
C VAL A 281 7.49 3.00 17.42
N ALA A 282 8.24 1.91 17.26
CA ALA A 282 8.05 0.65 17.97
C ALA A 282 8.19 0.83 19.49
N SER A 283 9.20 1.58 19.95
CA SER A 283 9.36 1.87 21.38
C SER A 283 8.17 2.66 21.95
N THR A 284 7.61 3.58 21.17
CA THR A 284 6.45 4.37 21.60
C THR A 284 5.18 3.51 21.73
N SER A 285 5.00 2.55 20.82
CA SER A 285 3.81 1.68 20.80
C SER A 285 3.94 0.51 21.79
N ILE A 286 5.02 -0.26 21.73
CA ILE A 286 5.13 -1.57 22.38
C ILE A 286 6.38 -1.74 23.26
N GLY A 287 7.20 -0.69 23.40
CA GLY A 287 8.43 -0.77 24.17
C GLY A 287 8.19 -1.12 25.64
N THR A 288 9.01 -1.99 26.22
CA THR A 288 8.98 -2.34 27.65
C THR A 288 9.52 -1.22 28.53
N GLY A 289 10.34 -0.33 27.94
CA GLY A 289 11.03 0.75 28.63
C GLY A 289 12.32 0.32 29.31
N SER A 290 12.84 -0.88 29.01
CA SER A 290 14.02 -1.49 29.65
C SER A 290 13.87 -1.67 31.17
N SER A 291 14.94 -2.16 31.82
CA SER A 291 14.95 -2.40 33.27
C SER A 291 14.56 -1.21 34.16
N ASP A 292 14.71 0.04 33.69
CA ASP A 292 14.31 1.25 34.45
C ASP A 292 12.85 1.69 34.22
N ARG A 293 12.17 1.11 33.21
CA ARG A 293 10.78 1.38 32.81
C ARG A 293 10.47 2.87 32.58
N VAL A 294 11.47 3.68 32.24
CA VAL A 294 11.31 5.13 32.06
C VAL A 294 10.56 5.45 30.77
N TYR A 295 10.91 4.76 29.68
CA TYR A 295 10.37 4.96 28.32
C TYR A 295 9.46 3.81 27.89
N VAL A 296 8.55 3.40 28.77
CA VAL A 296 7.57 2.37 28.46
C VAL A 296 6.57 2.86 27.42
N GLY A 297 6.27 2.01 26.43
CA GLY A 297 5.27 2.23 25.39
C GLY A 297 3.84 1.98 25.89
N VAL A 298 2.87 2.26 25.02
CA VAL A 298 1.43 2.15 25.34
C VAL A 298 1.00 0.71 25.64
N ALA A 299 1.51 -0.24 24.86
CA ALA A 299 1.17 -1.66 24.88
C ALA A 299 2.43 -2.53 25.06
N PRO A 300 3.11 -2.47 26.21
CA PRO A 300 4.39 -3.14 26.43
C PRO A 300 4.31 -4.68 26.40
N GLY A 301 3.11 -5.26 26.46
CA GLY A 301 2.85 -6.70 26.39
C GLY A 301 2.51 -7.21 24.99
N ALA A 302 2.46 -6.35 23.97
CA ALA A 302 2.24 -6.76 22.59
C ALA A 302 3.52 -7.33 21.93
N TYR A 303 3.34 -8.20 20.95
CA TYR A 303 4.38 -8.75 20.09
C TYR A 303 4.69 -7.82 18.92
N LEU A 304 5.89 -7.98 18.37
CA LEU A 304 6.40 -7.18 17.26
C LEU A 304 6.54 -8.01 15.98
N VAL A 305 5.97 -7.48 14.90
CA VAL A 305 6.36 -7.86 13.53
C VAL A 305 7.02 -6.64 12.88
N ASP A 306 8.26 -6.80 12.42
CA ASP A 306 8.99 -5.71 11.78
C ASP A 306 8.80 -5.73 10.25
N VAL A 307 8.15 -4.71 9.70
CA VAL A 307 7.92 -4.61 8.25
C VAL A 307 8.62 -3.36 7.73
N LYS A 308 9.83 -3.54 7.21
CA LYS A 308 10.61 -2.46 6.63
C LYS A 308 10.04 -2.07 5.27
N VAL A 309 9.37 -0.93 5.21
CA VAL A 309 8.81 -0.34 3.98
C VAL A 309 9.52 0.95 3.57
N LEU A 310 10.25 1.59 4.48
CA LEU A 310 11.07 2.77 4.21
C LEU A 310 12.55 2.39 4.14
N THR A 311 13.30 3.01 3.22
CA THR A 311 14.74 2.77 3.09
C THR A 311 15.52 3.40 4.25
N ASP A 312 16.79 3.04 4.41
CA ASP A 312 17.67 3.64 5.43
C ASP A 312 17.83 5.16 5.29
N ALA A 313 17.58 5.70 4.08
CA ALA A 313 17.56 7.14 3.83
C ALA A 313 16.25 7.83 4.29
N GLY A 314 15.26 7.06 4.74
CA GLY A 314 13.95 7.52 5.22
C GLY A 314 12.93 7.84 4.12
N GLY A 315 13.32 7.87 2.84
CA GLY A 315 12.42 8.15 1.72
C GLY A 315 12.30 6.98 0.76
N THR A 316 11.12 6.75 0.19
CA THR A 316 10.93 5.69 -0.81
C THR A 316 9.72 5.95 -1.71
N ASN A 317 9.57 5.18 -2.79
CA ASN A 317 8.34 5.15 -3.58
C ASN A 317 7.29 4.22 -2.93
N ALA A 318 6.02 4.55 -3.13
CA ALA A 318 4.88 3.84 -2.56
C ALA A 318 4.82 2.33 -2.83
N GLN A 319 5.46 1.82 -3.87
CA GLN A 319 5.53 0.37 -4.11
C GLN A 319 6.03 -0.44 -2.90
N ASN A 320 6.98 0.08 -2.11
CA ASN A 320 7.48 -0.66 -0.94
C ASN A 320 6.41 -0.73 0.15
N THR A 321 5.63 0.34 0.32
CA THR A 321 4.41 0.33 1.15
C THR A 321 3.41 -0.72 0.66
N LEU A 322 3.16 -0.80 -0.66
CA LEU A 322 2.24 -1.79 -1.22
C LEU A 322 2.72 -3.22 -1.01
N ARG A 323 4.02 -3.49 -1.19
CA ARG A 323 4.63 -4.80 -0.91
C ARG A 323 4.51 -5.18 0.57
N GLY A 324 4.77 -4.25 1.49
CA GLY A 324 4.64 -4.48 2.93
C GLY A 324 3.20 -4.74 3.37
N LEU A 325 2.25 -3.94 2.88
CA LEU A 325 0.82 -4.14 3.12
C LEU A 325 0.32 -5.48 2.57
N GLN A 326 0.69 -5.83 1.33
CA GLN A 326 0.30 -7.11 0.74
C GLN A 326 0.89 -8.29 1.52
N TRP A 327 2.14 -8.18 1.98
CA TRP A 327 2.74 -9.19 2.84
C TRP A 327 2.00 -9.32 4.16
N ALA A 328 1.60 -8.20 4.78
CA ALA A 328 0.82 -8.22 6.03
C ALA A 328 -0.56 -8.89 5.83
N ILE A 329 -1.27 -8.57 4.74
CA ILE A 329 -2.54 -9.23 4.37
C ILE A 329 -2.35 -10.75 4.27
N ASN A 330 -1.28 -11.18 3.61
CA ASN A 330 -0.98 -12.60 3.41
C ASN A 330 -0.59 -13.32 4.71
N ASN A 331 -0.33 -12.58 5.79
CA ASN A 331 0.12 -13.10 7.07
C ASN A 331 -0.85 -12.79 8.23
N VAL A 332 -2.11 -12.43 7.94
CA VAL A 332 -3.11 -12.14 8.98
C VAL A 332 -3.34 -13.29 9.96
N ASP A 333 -3.17 -14.54 9.52
CA ASP A 333 -3.40 -15.76 10.32
C ASP A 333 -2.14 -16.64 10.48
N THR A 334 -0.95 -16.13 10.16
CA THR A 334 0.28 -16.96 10.14
C THR A 334 0.67 -17.47 11.53
N ASP A 335 0.92 -18.77 11.66
CA ASP A 335 1.54 -19.34 12.86
C ASP A 335 3.06 -19.12 12.81
N TRP A 336 3.55 -18.16 13.59
CA TRP A 336 4.97 -17.82 13.70
C TRP A 336 5.79 -18.87 14.46
N GLY A 337 5.16 -19.88 15.06
CA GLY A 337 5.83 -20.98 15.75
C GLY A 337 6.37 -20.63 17.14
N ASN A 338 6.03 -19.46 17.67
CA ASN A 338 6.47 -19.00 19.00
C ASN A 338 5.49 -19.42 20.12
N ASN A 339 4.19 -19.11 20.01
CA ASN A 339 3.15 -19.54 20.96
C ASN A 339 1.72 -19.45 20.36
N GLN A 340 0.72 -20.03 21.04
CA GLN A 340 -0.68 -20.04 20.56
C GLN A 340 -1.42 -18.70 20.70
N SER A 341 -0.87 -17.75 21.45
CA SER A 341 -1.49 -16.47 21.79
C SER A 341 -0.98 -15.30 20.93
N SER A 342 -0.19 -15.55 19.89
CA SER A 342 0.38 -14.49 19.05
C SER A 342 0.52 -14.91 17.60
N ASN A 343 -0.56 -15.45 17.02
CA ASN A 343 -0.59 -15.80 15.60
C ASN A 343 -0.91 -14.57 14.76
N GLY A 344 -0.30 -14.50 13.59
CA GLY A 344 -0.64 -13.56 12.55
C GLY A 344 -0.30 -12.13 12.90
N ILE A 345 -1.12 -11.20 12.40
CA ILE A 345 -0.97 -9.77 12.63
C ILE A 345 -2.35 -9.21 12.96
N ASP A 346 -2.45 -8.39 14.01
CA ASP A 346 -3.71 -7.75 14.39
C ASP A 346 -3.75 -6.28 13.98
N ILE A 347 -2.62 -5.57 14.13
CA ILE A 347 -2.54 -4.11 13.98
C ILE A 347 -1.38 -3.76 13.04
N LEU A 348 -1.64 -2.84 12.11
CA LEU A 348 -0.62 -2.19 11.30
C LEU A 348 -0.40 -0.77 11.81
N SER A 349 0.80 -0.50 12.34
CA SER A 349 1.22 0.84 12.75
C SER A 349 2.05 1.47 11.63
N MET A 350 1.54 2.54 11.03
CA MET A 350 2.14 3.24 9.89
C MET A 350 2.40 4.70 10.22
N SER A 351 3.61 5.00 10.68
CA SER A 351 4.05 6.35 11.04
C SER A 351 4.73 7.04 9.86
N TYR A 352 4.08 7.04 8.70
CA TYR A 352 4.60 7.62 7.47
C TYR A 352 3.46 7.97 6.52
N GLY A 353 3.76 8.71 5.45
CA GLY A 353 2.79 8.97 4.40
C GLY A 353 3.37 9.79 3.25
N SER A 354 2.52 10.11 2.28
CA SER A 354 2.96 10.81 1.08
C SER A 354 3.41 12.24 1.37
N VAL A 355 4.49 12.67 0.72
CA VAL A 355 4.92 14.07 0.74
C VAL A 355 3.96 14.93 -0.05
N THR A 356 3.78 16.18 0.40
CA THR A 356 3.12 17.21 -0.42
C THR A 356 3.90 17.41 -1.72
N ASN A 357 3.22 17.43 -2.87
CA ASN A 357 3.86 17.82 -4.12
C ASN A 357 4.24 19.32 -4.07
N PRO A 358 5.53 19.69 -4.06
CA PRO A 358 5.94 21.09 -3.92
C PRO A 358 5.62 21.93 -5.17
N ASN A 359 5.28 21.29 -6.29
CA ASN A 359 5.09 21.92 -7.59
C ASN A 359 3.61 22.08 -7.97
N SER A 360 2.67 21.75 -7.08
CA SER A 360 1.23 21.88 -7.33
C SER A 360 0.44 22.26 -6.09
N ASP A 361 -0.77 22.79 -6.29
CA ASP A 361 -1.80 22.81 -5.25
C ASP A 361 -2.24 21.35 -4.97
N ASP A 362 -1.52 20.64 -4.11
CA ASP A 362 -1.80 19.25 -3.71
C ASP A 362 -3.01 19.23 -2.76
N PRO A 363 -4.19 18.73 -3.19
CA PRO A 363 -5.37 18.73 -2.36
C PRO A 363 -5.39 17.59 -1.32
N GLY A 364 -4.36 16.73 -1.29
CA GLY A 364 -4.40 15.45 -0.61
C GLY A 364 -4.85 14.32 -1.50
N ASP A 365 -4.84 13.12 -0.92
CA ASP A 365 -5.53 11.97 -1.48
C ASP A 365 -6.96 11.89 -0.92
N ASN A 366 -7.91 11.42 -1.72
CA ASN A 366 -9.32 11.25 -1.34
C ASN A 366 -9.70 9.79 -1.04
N GLY A 367 -8.70 8.93 -0.82
CA GLY A 367 -8.89 7.49 -0.59
C GLY A 367 -8.89 6.65 -1.87
N SER A 368 -8.56 7.24 -3.02
CA SER A 368 -8.61 6.57 -4.32
C SER A 368 -7.26 6.01 -4.81
N SER A 369 -6.14 6.35 -4.16
CA SER A 369 -4.84 5.84 -4.56
C SER A 369 -4.68 4.34 -4.30
N ALA A 370 -3.75 3.70 -5.01
CA ALA A 370 -3.43 2.29 -4.80
C ALA A 370 -3.11 1.93 -3.34
N GLU A 371 -2.38 2.78 -2.61
CA GLU A 371 -2.05 2.57 -1.20
C GLU A 371 -3.29 2.65 -0.30
N SER A 372 -4.19 3.61 -0.55
CA SER A 372 -5.45 3.74 0.17
C SER A 372 -6.37 2.55 -0.08
N SER A 373 -6.45 2.09 -1.33
CA SER A 373 -7.20 0.89 -1.72
C SER A 373 -6.66 -0.36 -1.01
N LEU A 374 -5.34 -0.54 -0.96
CA LEU A 374 -4.75 -1.70 -0.30
C LEU A 374 -4.91 -1.67 1.23
N VAL A 375 -4.96 -0.49 1.86
CA VAL A 375 -5.32 -0.36 3.28
C VAL A 375 -6.77 -0.78 3.54
N ASN A 376 -7.70 -0.44 2.64
CA ASN A 376 -9.08 -0.92 2.74
C ASN A 376 -9.14 -2.46 2.67
N GLN A 377 -8.38 -3.07 1.76
CA GLN A 377 -8.27 -4.53 1.65
C GLN A 377 -7.63 -5.16 2.89
N ALA A 378 -6.63 -4.51 3.50
CA ALA A 378 -6.05 -4.95 4.77
C ALA A 378 -7.08 -4.95 5.90
N SER A 379 -7.90 -3.90 5.97
CA SER A 379 -8.98 -3.82 6.95
C SER A 379 -10.06 -4.88 6.74
N ASP A 380 -10.43 -5.14 5.48
CA ASP A 380 -11.38 -6.20 5.12
C ASP A 380 -10.85 -7.60 5.45
N ALA A 381 -9.52 -7.80 5.41
CA ALA A 381 -8.86 -9.02 5.85
C ALA A 381 -8.85 -9.19 7.39
N GLY A 382 -9.17 -8.14 8.15
CA GLY A 382 -9.25 -8.16 9.62
C GLY A 382 -8.15 -7.37 10.33
N LEU A 383 -7.27 -6.68 9.59
CA LEU A 383 -6.18 -5.89 10.16
C LEU A 383 -6.66 -4.49 10.60
N ILE A 384 -6.22 -4.02 11.76
CA ILE A 384 -6.48 -2.64 12.20
C ILE A 384 -5.37 -1.72 11.69
N CYS A 385 -5.69 -0.84 10.73
CA CYS A 385 -4.72 0.08 10.16
C CYS A 385 -4.70 1.44 10.90
N VAL A 386 -3.60 1.75 11.58
CA VAL A 386 -3.39 3.02 12.31
C VAL A 386 -2.32 3.83 11.59
N ILE A 387 -2.67 5.02 11.10
CA ILE A 387 -1.85 5.75 10.11
C ILE A 387 -1.72 7.22 10.48
N ALA A 388 -0.52 7.79 10.38
CA ALA A 388 -0.26 9.19 10.69
C ALA A 388 -0.83 10.16 9.63
N MET A 389 -1.44 11.27 10.08
CA MET A 389 -2.07 12.30 9.22
C MET A 389 -1.10 13.31 8.58
N GLY A 390 0.21 13.20 8.82
CA GLY A 390 1.23 14.08 8.25
C GLY A 390 1.59 15.29 9.11
N ASN A 391 2.77 15.87 8.81
CA ASN A 391 3.44 16.90 9.62
C ASN A 391 3.68 18.22 8.85
N ASP A 392 3.01 18.46 7.73
CA ASP A 392 3.25 19.63 6.87
C ASP A 392 2.38 20.86 7.24
N GLY A 393 1.44 20.71 8.17
CA GLY A 393 0.52 21.78 8.59
C GLY A 393 -0.45 22.20 7.48
N MET A 394 -0.54 21.43 6.40
CA MET A 394 -1.38 21.73 5.25
C MET A 394 -2.78 21.15 5.45
N ARG A 395 -3.77 21.77 4.81
CA ARG A 395 -5.15 21.26 4.77
C ARG A 395 -5.30 20.16 3.72
N ARG A 396 -4.57 19.06 3.90
CA ARG A 396 -4.63 17.87 3.05
C ARG A 396 -4.61 16.59 3.89
N VAL A 397 -4.98 15.49 3.28
CA VAL A 397 -4.81 14.15 3.88
C VAL A 397 -3.78 13.38 3.05
N PRO A 398 -2.66 12.93 3.63
CA PRO A 398 -1.70 12.11 2.90
C PRO A 398 -2.23 10.69 2.71
N SER A 399 -1.83 10.06 1.60
CA SER A 399 -1.98 8.61 1.46
C SER A 399 -0.91 7.91 2.32
N PRO A 400 -1.20 6.75 2.96
CA PRO A 400 -2.47 6.02 2.92
C PRO A 400 -3.46 6.40 4.04
N ALA A 401 -3.22 7.46 4.81
CA ALA A 401 -4.13 7.91 5.89
C ALA A 401 -5.51 8.37 5.39
N SER A 402 -5.65 8.62 4.09
CA SER A 402 -6.88 8.93 3.39
C SER A 402 -7.77 7.72 3.11
N ALA A 403 -7.31 6.49 3.36
CA ALA A 403 -8.11 5.28 3.17
C ALA A 403 -9.36 5.29 4.05
N ASP A 404 -10.48 4.83 3.49
CA ASP A 404 -11.81 4.87 4.12
C ASP A 404 -11.86 4.10 5.46
N SER A 405 -11.14 2.99 5.56
CA SER A 405 -11.11 2.13 6.76
C SER A 405 -9.97 2.45 7.71
N SER A 406 -9.11 3.42 7.40
CA SER A 406 -7.97 3.76 8.26
C SER A 406 -8.40 4.48 9.54
N ILE A 407 -7.64 4.24 10.60
CA ILE A 407 -7.67 5.09 11.79
C ILE A 407 -6.57 6.14 11.63
N ALA A 408 -6.96 7.30 11.10
CA ALA A 408 -6.04 8.38 10.82
C ALA A 408 -5.75 9.23 12.08
N ILE A 409 -4.46 9.36 12.43
CA ILE A 409 -4.00 9.93 13.70
C ILE A 409 -3.38 11.30 13.48
N GLY A 410 -3.98 12.33 14.07
CA GLY A 410 -3.38 13.66 14.22
C GLY A 410 -2.56 13.78 15.50
N ALA A 411 -1.67 14.78 15.55
CA ALA A 411 -0.85 15.08 16.72
C ALA A 411 -1.43 16.22 17.57
N ILE A 412 -1.15 16.19 18.86
CA ILE A 412 -1.35 17.29 19.81
C ILE A 412 -0.07 17.51 20.61
N ASP A 413 0.15 18.73 21.07
CA ASP A 413 1.31 19.07 21.89
C ASP A 413 1.09 18.78 23.40
N GLU A 414 2.13 19.02 24.19
CA GLU A 414 2.12 18.85 25.65
C GLU A 414 1.11 19.73 26.41
N LYS A 415 0.50 20.73 25.75
CA LYS A 415 -0.50 21.64 26.33
C LYS A 415 -1.93 21.29 25.92
N ASP A 416 -2.14 20.15 25.27
CA ASP A 416 -3.44 19.79 24.70
C ASP A 416 -3.89 20.83 23.66
N THR A 417 -2.93 21.45 22.96
CA THR A 417 -3.16 22.31 21.80
C THR A 417 -2.75 21.59 20.52
N HIS A 418 -3.45 21.86 19.41
CA HIS A 418 -3.08 21.35 18.10
C HIS A 418 -1.73 21.95 17.68
N ASP A 419 -0.81 21.12 17.17
CA ASP A 419 0.46 21.55 16.58
C ASP A 419 0.23 22.18 15.19
#